data_AF-A0A915YSQ8-F1
#
_entry.id   AF-A0A915YSQ8-F1
#
_cell.length_a   1.000
_cell.length_b   1.000
_cell.length_c   1.000
_cell.angle_alpha   90.00
_cell.angle_beta   90.00
_cell.angle_gamma   90.00
#
_symmetry.space_group_name_H-M   'P 1'
#
loop_
_entity.id
_entity.type
_entity.pdbx_description
1 polymer ?
#
loop_
_entity_poly.entity_id
_entity_poly.type
_entity_poly.pdbx_seq_one_letter_code
_entity_poly.pdbx_strand_id
1 'polypeptide(L)'
;MLVIAVFMLATMLAGGFYVRHLPTGLTWLKYFSYIKYSYSLLLQIQFDSPKVQFRCARPGELPAGELSMCDTGDDVPMSSIPGISIIENLGLNDLPWYTNLIVLLGFCIVVRVLAYFSLRKNSRRNKE
;
A
#
# COMPACT_ATOMS: atom_id res chain seq x y z
N MET A 1 -6.41 23.21 7.16
CA MET A 1 -7.12 21.97 6.72
C MET A 1 -6.80 21.60 5.28
N LEU A 2 -6.97 22.50 4.30
CA LEU A 2 -6.75 22.19 2.87
C LEU A 2 -5.35 21.64 2.55
N VAL A 3 -4.29 22.24 3.12
CA VAL A 3 -2.90 21.81 2.88
C VAL A 3 -2.66 20.37 3.30
N ILE A 4 -3.23 19.95 4.43
CA ILE A 4 -3.08 18.58 4.95
C ILE A 4 -3.88 17.61 4.08
N ALA A 5 -5.10 17.98 3.66
CA ALA A 5 -5.91 17.14 2.78
C ALA A 5 -5.26 16.94 1.41
N VAL A 6 -4.73 18.00 0.80
CA VAL A 6 -4.00 17.92 -0.48
C VAL A 6 -2.75 17.06 -0.33
N PHE A 7 -2.01 17.18 0.78
CA PHE A 7 -0.85 16.35 1.04
C PHE A 7 -1.20 14.86 1.20
N MET A 8 -2.28 14.54 1.93
CA MET A 8 -2.77 13.16 2.08
C MET A 8 -3.23 12.57 0.74
N LEU A 9 -3.96 13.35 -0.08
CA LEU A 9 -4.39 12.91 -1.41
C LEU A 9 -3.19 12.71 -2.35
N ALA A 10 -2.24 13.65 -2.36
CA ALA A 10 -1.03 13.55 -3.17
C ALA A 10 -0.18 12.33 -2.80
N THR A 11 0.00 12.06 -1.50
CA THR A 11 0.74 10.87 -1.04
C THR A 11 0.01 9.57 -1.36
N MET A 12 -1.33 9.56 -1.34
CA MET A 12 -2.14 8.40 -1.73
C MET A 12 -2.06 8.13 -3.24
N LEU A 13 -2.09 9.18 -4.07
CA LEU A 13 -1.89 9.10 -5.52
C LEU A 13 -0.47 8.60 -5.88
N ALA A 14 0.55 9.10 -5.18
CA ALA A 14 1.94 8.64 -5.34
C ALA A 14 2.20 7.24 -4.72
N GLY A 15 1.25 6.71 -3.95
CA GLY A 15 1.31 5.43 -3.26
C GLY A 15 1.32 4.20 -4.17
N GLY A 16 1.17 4.39 -5.49
CA GLY A 16 1.42 3.35 -6.49
C GLY A 16 0.20 2.55 -6.93
N PHE A 17 -1.02 2.94 -6.54
CA PHE A 17 -2.23 2.25 -7.02
C PHE A 17 -2.66 2.71 -8.42
N TYR A 18 -2.36 3.95 -8.82
CA TYR A 18 -2.92 4.56 -10.04
C TYR A 18 -1.95 4.72 -11.21
N VAL A 19 -0.64 4.54 -11.04
CA VAL A 19 0.33 4.85 -12.11
C VAL A 19 1.35 3.72 -12.30
N ARG A 20 1.09 2.85 -13.30
CA ARG A 20 2.03 1.80 -13.74
C ARG A 20 3.14 2.33 -14.66
N HIS A 21 3.00 3.52 -15.23
CA HIS A 21 3.99 4.16 -16.12
C HIS A 21 4.33 5.57 -15.62
N LEU A 22 5.33 5.67 -14.74
CA LEU A 22 5.92 6.95 -14.33
C LEU A 22 7.18 7.22 -15.17
N PRO A 23 7.38 8.44 -15.69
CA PRO A 23 8.66 8.82 -16.29
C PRO A 23 9.78 8.66 -15.26
N THR A 24 10.96 8.25 -15.71
CA THR A 24 12.14 7.94 -14.86
C THR A 24 12.50 9.06 -13.88
N GLY A 25 12.22 10.31 -14.23
CA GLY A 25 12.43 11.48 -13.37
C GLY A 25 11.47 11.61 -12.18
N LEU A 26 10.34 10.90 -12.14
CA LEU A 26 9.37 10.92 -11.02
C LEU A 26 9.37 9.63 -10.19
N THR A 27 10.17 8.63 -10.56
CA THR A 27 10.23 7.36 -9.83
C THR A 27 10.68 7.54 -8.37
N TRP A 28 11.51 8.55 -8.08
CA TRP A 28 11.94 8.90 -6.72
C TRP A 28 10.77 9.30 -5.80
N LEU A 29 9.70 9.89 -6.35
CA LEU A 29 8.54 10.32 -5.57
C LEU A 29 7.80 9.14 -4.91
N LYS A 30 7.88 7.95 -5.52
CA LYS A 30 7.35 6.69 -4.96
C LYS A 30 8.00 6.34 -3.61
N TYR A 31 9.26 6.75 -3.39
CA TYR A 31 9.99 6.48 -2.15
C TYR A 31 9.65 7.49 -1.04
N PHE A 32 9.04 8.63 -1.37
CA PHE A 32 8.66 9.65 -0.39
C PHE A 32 7.28 9.38 0.25
N SER A 33 6.46 8.53 -0.39
CA SER A 33 5.12 8.23 0.13
C SER A 33 5.17 7.15 1.21
N TYR A 34 5.02 7.57 2.48
CA TYR A 34 4.85 6.64 3.61
C TYR A 34 3.63 5.71 3.42
N ILE A 35 2.60 6.17 2.70
CA ILE A 35 1.36 5.42 2.44
C ILE A 35 1.67 4.16 1.64
N LYS A 36 2.58 4.22 0.66
CA LYS A 36 3.01 3.05 -0.13
C LYS A 36 3.57 1.93 0.75
N TYR A 37 4.47 2.28 1.65
CA TYR A 37 5.10 1.33 2.57
C TYR A 37 4.10 0.80 3.59
N SER A 38 3.23 1.66 4.12
CA SER A 38 2.16 1.25 5.05
C SER A 38 1.19 0.27 4.39
N TYR A 39 0.72 0.57 3.18
CA TYR A 39 -0.17 -0.28 2.41
C TYR A 39 0.46 -1.64 2.10
N SER A 40 1.72 -1.63 1.65
CA SER A 40 2.46 -2.86 1.36
C SER A 40 2.65 -3.72 2.61
N LEU A 41 2.98 -3.10 3.74
CA LEU A 41 3.12 -3.77 5.03
C LEU A 41 1.80 -4.40 5.51
N LEU A 42 0.69 -3.64 5.44
CA LEU A 42 -0.63 -4.11 5.86
C LEU A 42 -1.10 -5.30 5.00
N LEU A 43 -0.92 -5.22 3.69
CA LEU A 43 -1.28 -6.31 2.78
C LEU A 43 -0.39 -7.53 3.00
N GLN A 44 0.91 -7.36 3.16
CA GLN A 44 1.78 -8.48 3.49
C GLN A 44 1.33 -9.14 4.80
N ILE A 45 1.14 -8.40 5.90
CA ILE A 45 0.66 -8.99 7.17
C ILE A 45 -0.70 -9.70 7.02
N GLN A 46 -1.63 -9.12 6.25
CA GLN A 46 -2.98 -9.66 6.09
C GLN A 46 -3.04 -10.92 5.22
N PHE A 47 -2.17 -11.03 4.21
CA PHE A 47 -2.21 -12.07 3.18
C PHE A 47 -0.99 -13.02 3.21
N ASP A 48 -0.01 -12.81 4.09
CA ASP A 48 1.20 -13.65 4.29
C ASP A 48 0.86 -15.05 4.86
N SER A 49 -0.32 -15.21 5.47
CA SER A 49 -0.75 -16.52 5.95
C SER A 49 -1.23 -17.43 4.81
N PRO A 50 -0.65 -18.64 4.63
CA PRO A 50 -1.08 -19.61 3.61
C PRO A 50 -2.51 -20.14 3.83
N LYS A 51 -3.12 -19.81 4.97
CA LYS A 51 -4.49 -20.18 5.35
C LYS A 51 -5.55 -19.21 4.81
N VAL A 52 -5.17 -18.04 4.28
CA VAL A 52 -6.13 -17.08 3.74
C VAL A 52 -6.43 -17.47 2.29
N GLN A 53 -7.51 -18.23 2.14
CA GLN A 53 -8.03 -18.69 0.86
C GLN A 53 -9.37 -18.01 0.59
N PHE A 54 -9.44 -17.25 -0.49
CA PHE A 54 -10.68 -16.64 -0.94
C PHE A 54 -11.41 -17.64 -1.81
N ARG A 55 -12.55 -18.12 -1.32
CA ARG A 55 -13.36 -19.08 -2.06
C ARG A 55 -13.98 -18.40 -3.28
N CYS A 56 -13.80 -19.01 -4.44
CA CYS A 56 -14.45 -18.58 -5.66
C CYS A 56 -15.94 -18.95 -5.63
N ALA A 57 -16.78 -18.08 -6.19
CA ALA A 57 -18.19 -18.38 -6.37
C ALA A 57 -18.35 -19.55 -7.36
N ARG A 58 -19.29 -20.46 -7.07
CA ARG A 58 -19.49 -21.64 -7.92
C ARG A 58 -20.22 -21.26 -9.21
N PRO A 59 -20.03 -22.02 -10.31
CA PRO A 59 -20.83 -21.84 -11.51
C PRO A 59 -22.32 -21.95 -11.17
N GLY A 60 -23.08 -20.88 -11.40
CA GLY A 60 -24.53 -20.78 -11.13
C GLY A 60 -24.94 -19.93 -9.92
N GLU A 61 -23.99 -19.42 -9.10
CA GLU A 61 -24.29 -18.45 -8.02
C GLU A 61 -24.29 -16.98 -8.49
N LEU A 62 -23.74 -16.70 -9.68
CA LEU A 62 -23.70 -15.35 -10.26
C LEU A 62 -24.85 -15.13 -11.25
N PRO A 63 -25.38 -13.88 -11.34
CA PRO A 63 -26.34 -13.52 -12.38
C PRO A 63 -25.75 -13.76 -13.77
N ALA A 64 -26.62 -14.13 -14.72
CA ALA A 64 -26.23 -14.42 -16.09
C ALA A 64 -25.51 -13.22 -16.72
N GLY A 65 -24.24 -13.42 -17.10
CA GLY A 65 -23.39 -12.39 -17.70
C GLY A 65 -22.22 -11.89 -16.84
N GLU A 66 -22.13 -12.27 -15.57
CA GLU A 66 -20.94 -12.01 -14.75
C GLU A 66 -19.97 -13.20 -14.76
N LEU A 67 -18.76 -12.98 -15.27
CA LEU A 67 -17.68 -13.94 -15.21
C LEU A 67 -17.04 -13.90 -13.81
N SER A 68 -16.79 -15.05 -13.22
CA SER A 68 -16.04 -15.10 -11.97
C SER A 68 -14.58 -14.71 -12.22
N MET A 69 -13.98 -13.92 -11.32
CA MET A 69 -12.55 -13.56 -11.35
C MET A 69 -11.60 -14.78 -11.24
N CYS A 70 -12.16 -15.98 -11.06
CA CYS A 70 -11.45 -17.25 -10.95
C CYS A 70 -11.52 -18.12 -12.21
N ASP A 71 -12.17 -17.64 -13.28
CA ASP A 71 -12.31 -18.39 -14.53
C ASP A 71 -11.03 -18.28 -15.37
N THR A 72 -9.97 -18.93 -14.90
CA THR A 72 -8.78 -19.23 -15.70
C THR A 72 -9.09 -20.50 -16.48
N GLY A 73 -9.27 -20.40 -17.80
CA GLY A 73 -9.71 -21.49 -18.70
C GLY A 73 -8.76 -22.68 -18.86
N ASP A 74 -8.12 -23.11 -17.78
CA ASP A 74 -7.39 -24.37 -17.67
C ASP A 74 -8.26 -25.37 -16.88
N ASP A 75 -8.22 -26.65 -17.26
CA ASP A 75 -9.03 -27.78 -16.77
C ASP A 75 -8.84 -28.14 -15.26
N VAL A 76 -8.42 -27.19 -14.43
CA VAL A 76 -8.28 -27.33 -12.98
C VAL A 76 -9.17 -26.31 -12.29
N PRO A 77 -10.30 -26.70 -11.66
CA PRO A 77 -11.18 -25.75 -10.98
C PRO A 77 -10.46 -25.19 -9.76
N MET A 78 -9.86 -24.00 -9.89
CA MET A 78 -9.37 -23.24 -8.73
C MET A 78 -10.57 -22.79 -7.91
N SER A 79 -10.92 -23.55 -6.86
CA SER A 79 -12.00 -23.21 -5.94
C SER A 79 -11.61 -22.11 -4.93
N SER A 80 -10.33 -21.78 -4.85
CA SER A 80 -9.75 -20.92 -3.82
C SER A 80 -8.57 -20.11 -4.37
N ILE A 81 -8.59 -18.78 -4.21
CA ILE A 81 -7.45 -17.89 -4.51
C ILE A 81 -6.60 -17.73 -3.25
N PRO A 82 -5.32 -18.12 -3.26
CA PRO A 82 -4.43 -17.90 -2.13
C PRO A 82 -4.09 -16.40 -2.00
N GLY A 83 -4.03 -15.88 -0.78
CA GLY A 83 -3.69 -14.48 -0.54
C GLY A 83 -2.34 -14.02 -1.14
N ILE A 84 -1.39 -14.95 -1.29
CA ILE A 84 -0.06 -14.67 -1.83
C ILE A 84 -0.07 -14.27 -3.32
N SER A 85 -1.03 -14.76 -4.11
CA SER A 85 -1.10 -14.41 -5.55
C SER A 85 -1.60 -12.98 -5.75
N ILE A 86 -2.36 -12.45 -4.80
CA ILE A 86 -2.78 -11.05 -4.76
C ILE A 86 -1.57 -10.15 -4.51
N ILE A 87 -0.71 -10.50 -3.54
CA ILE A 87 0.53 -9.76 -3.26
C ILE A 87 1.45 -9.74 -4.49
N GLU A 88 1.58 -10.89 -5.17
CA GLU A 88 2.38 -11.05 -6.38
C GLU A 88 1.84 -10.22 -7.55
N ASN A 89 0.54 -10.29 -7.82
CA ASN A 89 -0.09 -9.54 -8.92
C ASN A 89 -0.08 -8.01 -8.68
N LEU A 90 -0.11 -7.57 -7.42
CA LEU A 90 0.06 -6.15 -7.09
C LEU A 90 1.54 -5.70 -7.11
N GLY A 91 2.51 -6.61 -7.26
CA GLY A 91 3.94 -6.28 -7.27
C GLY A 91 4.45 -5.80 -5.91
N LEU A 92 3.90 -6.33 -4.81
CA LEU A 92 4.28 -5.95 -3.46
C LEU A 92 5.40 -6.81 -2.87
N ASN A 93 5.83 -7.87 -3.55
CA ASN A 93 6.87 -8.80 -3.08
C ASN A 93 8.31 -8.32 -3.30
N ASP A 94 8.54 -7.14 -3.88
CA ASP A 94 9.91 -6.61 -4.08
C ASP A 94 10.66 -6.36 -2.76
N LEU A 95 9.94 -6.04 -1.68
CA LEU A 95 10.52 -5.77 -0.36
C LEU A 95 9.82 -6.61 0.72
N PRO A 96 10.58 -7.22 1.64
CA PRO A 96 9.99 -7.94 2.76
C PRO A 96 9.35 -6.98 3.76
N TRP A 97 8.37 -7.50 4.52
CA TRP A 97 7.53 -6.71 5.43
C TRP A 97 8.34 -5.91 6.44
N TYR A 98 9.44 -6.47 6.94
CA TYR A 98 10.29 -5.81 7.94
C TYR A 98 10.98 -4.56 7.37
N THR A 99 11.32 -4.54 6.08
CA THR A 99 11.93 -3.36 5.45
C THR A 99 10.93 -2.23 5.36
N ASN A 100 9.69 -2.53 4.96
CA ASN A 100 8.60 -1.55 4.94
C ASN A 100 8.36 -0.97 6.33
N LEU A 101 8.41 -1.81 7.37
CA LEU A 101 8.24 -1.41 8.77
C LEU A 101 9.37 -0.51 9.27
N ILE A 102 10.64 -0.84 9.00
CA ILE A 102 11.80 -0.01 9.37
C ILE A 102 11.72 1.37 8.71
N VAL A 103 11.38 1.42 7.42
CA VAL A 103 11.20 2.68 6.69
C VAL A 103 10.10 3.52 7.34
N LEU A 104 8.96 2.91 7.70
CA LEU A 104 7.85 3.60 8.37
C LEU A 104 8.27 4.20 9.72
N LEU A 105 9.02 3.43 10.52
CA LEU A 105 9.54 3.89 11.80
C LEU A 105 10.51 5.08 11.59
N GLY A 106 11.37 5.01 10.58
CA GLY A 106 12.24 6.12 10.18
C GLY A 106 11.45 7.40 9.88
N PHE A 107 10.40 7.32 9.06
CA PHE A 107 9.53 8.47 8.78
C PHE A 107 8.86 9.02 10.04
N CYS A 108 8.39 8.16 10.94
CA CYS A 108 7.79 8.57 12.21
C CYS A 108 8.78 9.38 13.07
N ILE A 109 10.02 8.88 13.19
CA ILE A 109 11.09 9.57 13.93
C ILE A 109 11.39 10.94 13.30
N VAL A 110 11.52 11.02 11.98
CA VAL A 110 11.78 12.28 11.27
C VAL A 110 10.68 13.31 11.53
N VAL A 111 9.40 12.92 11.43
CA VAL A 111 8.27 13.81 11.71
C VAL A 111 8.30 14.29 13.16
N ARG A 112 8.63 13.42 14.12
CA ARG A 112 8.76 13.79 15.54
C ARG A 112 9.88 14.80 15.77
N VAL A 113 11.03 14.59 15.14
CA VAL A 113 12.18 15.51 15.22
C VAL A 113 11.82 16.87 14.62
N LEU A 114 11.22 16.90 13.42
CA LEU A 114 10.78 18.15 12.79
C LEU A 114 9.74 18.90 13.62
N ALA A 115 8.78 18.19 14.21
CA ALA A 115 7.80 18.78 15.12
C ALA A 115 8.47 19.38 16.37
N TYR A 116 9.41 18.65 16.99
CA TYR A 116 10.18 19.14 18.12
C TYR A 116 10.98 20.40 17.78
N PHE A 117 11.67 20.42 16.63
CA PHE A 117 12.42 21.60 16.18
C PHE A 117 11.50 22.78 15.88
N SER A 118 10.35 22.53 15.25
CA SER A 118 9.36 23.58 14.94
C SER A 118 8.79 24.20 16.22
N LEU A 119 8.43 23.37 17.20
CA LEU A 119 7.94 23.82 18.51
C LEU A 119 9.04 24.55 19.29
N ARG A 120 10.27 24.03 19.29
CA ARG A 120 11.41 24.67 19.97
C ARG A 120 11.73 26.03 19.36
N LYS A 121 11.71 26.15 18.04
CA LYS A 121 11.93 27.43 17.34
C LYS A 121 10.82 28.44 17.63
N ASN A 122 9.56 28.00 17.63
CA ASN A 122 8.44 28.87 17.98
C ASN A 122 8.47 29.30 19.46
N SER A 123 8.84 28.39 20.38
CA SER A 123 9.01 28.71 21.80
C SER A 123 10.11 29.73 22.06
N ARG A 124 11.21 29.69 21.29
CA ARG A 124 12.26 30.73 21.37
C ARG A 124 11.79 32.07 20.85
N ARG A 125 11.07 32.10 19.72
CA ARG A 125 10.51 33.33 19.14
C ARG A 125 9.47 34.02 20.04
N ASN A 126 8.79 33.30 20.93
CA ASN A 126 7.82 33.89 21.87
C ASN A 126 8.46 34.46 23.15
N LYS A 127 9.79 34.34 23.30
CA LYS A 127 10.54 34.89 24.45
C LYS A 127 11.36 36.15 24.07
N GLU A 128 11.45 36.45 22.78
CA GLU A 128 11.99 37.70 22.22
C GLU A 128 10.82 38.65 21.94
#